data_AF-A0A392RK75-F1
#
_entry.id   AF-A0A392RK75-F1
#
_cell.length_a   1.000
_cell.length_b   1.000
_cell.length_c   1.000
_cell.angle_alpha   90.00
_cell.angle_beta   90.00
_cell.angle_gamma   90.00
#
_symmetry.space_group_name_H-M   'P 1'
#
loop_
_entity.id
_entity.type
_entity.pdbx_description
1 polymer ?
#
loop_
_entity_poly.entity_id
_entity_poly.type
_entity_poly.pdbx_seq_one_letter_code
_entity_poly.pdbx_strand_id
1 'polypeptide(L)' 'MSGSKDPLVISFGEMLIDFVPDKSGVSLAESYAFIKAPGGAPANVACAVSKLGGNAAFIGK' A
#
# COMPACT_ATOMS: atom_id res chain seq x y z
N MET A 1 -2.34 26.54 19.41
CA MET A 1 -2.47 25.14 18.95
C MET A 1 -1.10 24.50 19.09
N SER A 2 -1.04 23.38 19.81
CA SER A 2 0.20 22.72 20.28
C SER A 2 1.17 22.40 19.15
N GLY A 3 2.44 22.82 19.31
CA GLY A 3 3.53 22.61 18.36
C GLY A 3 4.23 21.25 18.48
N SER A 4 3.49 20.15 18.64
CA SER A 4 4.07 18.81 18.47
C SER A 4 4.04 18.47 16.98
N LYS A 5 5.20 18.40 16.32
CA LYS A 5 5.30 17.77 15.00
C LYS A 5 4.78 16.33 15.14
N ASP A 6 3.85 15.93 14.27
CA ASP A 6 3.38 14.54 14.25
C ASP A 6 4.58 13.60 14.11
N PRO A 7 4.68 12.56 14.96
CA PRO A 7 5.80 11.63 14.92
C PRO A 7 5.87 10.98 13.53
N LEU A 8 7.06 10.97 12.95
CA LEU A 8 7.29 10.36 11.63
C LEU A 8 7.35 8.85 11.77
N VAL A 9 6.46 8.14 11.09
CA VAL A 9 6.49 6.68 10.94
C VAL A 9 7.27 6.31 9.69
N ILE A 10 8.38 5.59 9.84
CA ILE A 10 9.18 5.11 8.71
C ILE A 10 8.99 3.60 8.56
N SER A 11 8.52 3.15 7.40
CA SER A 11 8.42 1.72 7.06
C SER A 11 9.47 1.34 6.02
N PHE A 12 10.14 0.21 6.25
CA PHE A 12 11.14 -0.34 5.33
C PHE A 12 10.60 -1.60 4.68
N GLY A 13 10.77 -1.75 3.37
CA GLY A 13 10.35 -2.98 2.68
C GLY A 13 10.40 -2.91 1.17
N GLU A 14 9.67 -3.80 0.53
CA GLU A 14 9.55 -3.88 -0.93
C GLU A 14 8.14 -3.44 -1.36
N MET A 15 8.07 -2.72 -2.48
CA MET A 15 6.79 -2.38 -3.10
C MET A 15 6.50 -3.36 -4.23
N LEU A 16 5.31 -3.95 -4.20
CA LEU A 16 4.91 -4.97 -5.16
C LEU A 16 3.78 -4.46 -6.07
N ILE A 17 3.55 -5.18 -7.16
CA ILE A 17 2.37 -4.99 -7.99
C ILE A 17 1.50 -6.23 -7.81
N ASP A 18 0.34 -6.04 -7.20
CA ASP A 18 -0.68 -7.07 -7.07
C ASP A 18 -1.50 -7.10 -8.36
N PHE A 19 -1.54 -8.27 -9.01
CA PHE A 19 -2.37 -8.51 -10.19
C PHE A 19 -3.72 -9.04 -9.72
N VAL A 20 -4.71 -8.14 -9.63
CA VAL A 20 -6.06 -8.48 -9.17
C VAL A 20 -6.92 -8.84 -10.39
N PRO A 21 -7.60 -10.00 -10.41
CA PRO A 21 -8.54 -10.33 -11.47
C PRO A 21 -9.55 -9.21 -11.71
N ASP A 22 -9.81 -8.88 -12.96
CA ASP A 22 -10.81 -7.87 -13.37
C ASP A 22 -12.25 -8.25 -12.96
N LYS A 23 -12.50 -9.55 -12.83
CA LYS A 23 -13.77 -10.12 -12.38
C LYS A 23 -13.61 -10.93 -11.10
N SER A 24 -14.46 -10.70 -10.11
CA SER A 24 -14.48 -11.49 -8.88
C SER A 24 -15.17 -12.84 -9.06
N GLY A 25 -14.78 -13.82 -8.23
CA GLY A 25 -15.42 -15.14 -8.16
C GLY A 25 -14.99 -16.13 -9.25
N VAL A 26 -13.98 -15.79 -10.06
CA VAL A 26 -13.33 -16.72 -11.01
C VAL A 26 -11.97 -17.14 -10.48
N SER A 27 -11.47 -18.29 -10.93
CA SER A 27 -10.09 -18.68 -10.63
C SER A 27 -9.09 -17.81 -11.39
N LEU A 28 -7.82 -17.82 -10.94
CA LEU A 28 -6.74 -17.11 -11.67
C LEU A 28 -6.56 -17.64 -13.10
N ALA A 29 -6.79 -18.94 -13.32
CA ALA A 29 -6.65 -19.56 -14.63
C ALA A 29 -7.76 -19.14 -15.62
N GLU A 30 -8.92 -18.74 -15.10
CA GLU A 30 -10.08 -18.30 -15.88
C GLU A 30 -10.17 -16.77 -16.03
N SER A 31 -9.29 -16.03 -15.34
CA SER A 31 -9.24 -14.58 -15.42
C SER A 31 -8.72 -14.15 -16.79
N TYR A 32 -9.49 -13.31 -17.48
CA TYR A 32 -9.14 -12.81 -18.81
C TYR A 32 -8.18 -11.61 -18.74
N ALA A 33 -8.31 -10.77 -17.71
CA ALA A 33 -7.50 -9.59 -17.51
C ALA A 33 -7.23 -9.31 -16.03
N PHE A 34 -6.14 -8.59 -15.77
CA PHE A 34 -5.74 -8.20 -14.43
C PHE A 34 -5.59 -6.69 -14.31
N ILE A 35 -6.07 -6.16 -13.18
CA ILE A 35 -5.85 -4.79 -12.75
C ILE A 35 -4.59 -4.77 -11.88
N LYS A 36 -3.65 -3.90 -12.24
CA LYS A 36 -2.43 -3.67 -11.43
C LYS A 36 -2.78 -2.81 -10.22
N ALA A 37 -2.61 -3.34 -9.02
CA ALA A 37 -2.76 -2.62 -7.76
C ALA A 37 -1.40 -2.51 -7.04
N PRO A 38 -1.13 -1.41 -6.31
CA PRO A 38 0.06 -1.32 -5.48
C PRO A 38 -0.08 -2.27 -4.28
N GLY A 39 0.95 -3.08 -4.05
CA GLY A 39 1.04 -4.04 -2.95
C GLY A 39 2.30 -3.83 -2.10
N GLY A 40 2.47 -4.71 -1.11
CA GLY A 40 3.59 -4.68 -0.16
C GLY A 40 3.15 -4.19 1.22
N ALA A 41 3.32 -5.04 2.25
CA ALA A 41 2.85 -4.74 3.59
C ALA A 41 3.46 -3.44 4.17
N PRO A 42 4.78 -3.17 4.05
CA PRO A 42 5.35 -1.94 4.59
C PRO A 42 4.90 -0.68 3.84
N ALA A 43 4.67 -0.76 2.52
CA ALA A 43 4.08 0.33 1.73
C ALA A 43 2.64 0.62 2.18
N ASN A 44 1.83 -0.42 2.41
CA ASN A 44 0.45 -0.30 2.89
C ASN A 44 0.38 0.37 4.27
N VAL A 45 1.34 0.10 5.16
CA VAL A 45 1.44 0.78 6.47
C VAL A 45 1.67 2.29 6.29
N ALA A 46 2.64 2.70 5.48
CA ALA A 46 2.90 4.12 5.22
C ALA A 46 1.68 4.81 4.59
N CYS A 47 1.05 4.18 3.60
CA CYS A 47 -0.17 4.70 2.98
C CYS A 47 -1.32 4.85 3.99
N ALA A 48 -1.54 3.87 4.86
CA ALA A 48 -2.60 3.93 5.86
C ALA A 48 -2.39 5.07 6.87
N VAL A 49 -1.15 5.24 7.37
CA VAL A 49 -0.81 6.34 8.29
C VAL A 49 -1.04 7.69 7.62
N SER A 50 -0.55 7.89 6.39
CA SER A 50 -0.78 9.14 5.64
C SER A 50 -2.26 9.38 5.36
N LYS A 51 -3.04 8.35 5.03
CA LYS A 51 -4.48 8.46 4.75
C LYS A 51 -5.30 8.89 5.99
N LEU A 52 -4.82 8.54 7.18
CA LEU A 52 -5.45 8.91 8.46
C LEU A 52 -4.94 10.25 9.03
N GLY A 53 -4.12 10.99 8.27
CA GLY A 53 -3.61 12.30 8.66
C GLY A 53 -2.30 12.28 9.44
N GLY A 54 -1.66 11.12 9.58
CA GLY A 54 -0.34 11.00 10.20
C GLY A 54 0.82 11.29 9.24
N ASN A 55 2.02 11.46 9.80
CA ASN A 55 3.25 11.68 9.04
C ASN A 55 3.98 10.35 8.79
N ALA A 56 4.20 9.97 7.54
CA ALA A 56 4.85 8.71 7.20
C ALA A 56 5.82 8.81 6.01
N ALA A 57 6.82 7.93 5.99
CA ALA A 57 7.73 7.70 4.87
C ALA A 57 7.93 6.21 4.64
N PHE A 58 8.11 5.82 3.38
CA PHE A 58 8.48 4.47 2.98
C PHE A 58 9.88 4.48 2.37
N ILE A 59 10.72 3.51 2.75
CA ILE A 59 12.05 3.31 2.18
C ILE A 59 12.12 1.88 1.67
N GLY A 60 12.33 1.73 0.38
CA GLY A 60 12.28 0.42 -0.24
C GLY A 60 12.85 0.37 -1.64
N LYS A 61 12.88 -0.84 -2.18
CA LYS A 61 13.24 -1.15 -3.56
C LYS A 61 12.08 -1.82 -4.28
#